data_AF-U4T925-F1
#
_entry.id   AF-U4T925-F1
#
_cell.length_a   1.000
_cell.length_b   1.000
_cell.length_c   1.000
_cell.angle_alpha   90.00
_cell.angle_beta   90.00
_cell.angle_gamma   90.00
#
_symmetry.space_group_name_H-M   'P 1'
#
loop_
_entity.id
_entity.type
_entity.pdbx_description
1 polymer ?
#
loop_
_entity_poly.entity_id
_entity_poly.type
_entity_poly.pdbx_seq_one_letter_code
_entity_poly.pdbx_strand_id
1 'polypeptide(L)'
;MKARELQKYLGTPRAVHAKEGFICIASAYINNLVSLNVDTGHLSYALGGRPKDTELEKICKGLESLTKEQRNYFWNGSDEISKPITLYYADDQGDIKTAITDSLDFPNVTDDGILIYSNTHFESEKELLDYEINNAKLAIKWLNQSVSEKYKALMESRKLLSDHKYKIYKLELSLIEVIENAK
;
A
#
# COMPACT_ATOMS: atom_id res chain seq x y z
N MET A 1 13.39 11.19 8.11
CA MET A 1 12.39 12.01 8.81
C MET A 1 12.62 11.95 10.32
N LYS A 2 12.52 13.09 11.01
CA LYS A 2 12.50 13.23 12.49
C LYS A 2 11.14 12.83 13.08
N ALA A 3 10.80 11.57 12.93
CA ALA A 3 9.48 11.03 13.25
C ALA A 3 9.17 11.02 14.75
N ARG A 4 10.11 10.57 15.56
CA ARG A 4 10.01 10.52 17.03
C ARG A 4 9.99 11.93 17.62
N GLU A 5 10.77 12.86 17.07
CA GLU A 5 10.74 14.27 17.49
C GLU A 5 9.37 14.89 17.22
N LEU A 6 8.80 14.66 16.03
CA LEU A 6 7.47 15.17 15.68
C LEU A 6 6.37 14.51 16.54
N GLN A 7 6.47 13.22 16.82
CA GLN A 7 5.57 12.51 17.73
C GLN A 7 5.52 13.17 19.11
N LYS A 8 6.70 13.50 19.67
CA LYS A 8 6.82 14.23 20.93
C LYS A 8 6.23 15.64 20.84
N TYR A 9 6.52 16.36 19.75
CA TYR A 9 5.98 17.70 19.51
C TYR A 9 4.44 17.72 19.48
N LEU A 10 3.83 16.73 18.83
CA LEU A 10 2.37 16.57 18.75
C LEU A 10 1.75 16.04 20.05
N GLY A 11 2.57 15.55 20.99
CA GLY A 11 2.11 15.01 22.27
C GLY A 11 1.21 13.79 22.13
N THR A 12 1.47 12.92 21.14
CA THR A 12 0.62 11.76 20.85
C THR A 12 1.35 10.43 21.10
N PRO A 13 0.65 9.41 21.65
CA PRO A 13 1.18 8.04 21.69
C PRO A 13 1.15 7.34 20.33
N ARG A 14 0.49 7.92 19.31
CA ARG A 14 0.38 7.33 17.98
C ARG A 14 1.69 7.42 17.23
N ALA A 15 2.00 6.39 16.46
CA ALA A 15 3.19 6.41 15.62
C ALA A 15 3.05 7.46 14.52
N VAL A 16 4.13 8.22 14.34
CA VAL A 16 4.31 9.19 13.25
C VAL A 16 5.33 8.60 12.30
N HIS A 17 5.08 8.62 10.99
CA HIS A 17 6.01 8.05 10.01
C HIS A 17 5.92 8.74 8.66
N ALA A 18 6.93 8.54 7.83
CA ALA A 18 7.03 9.03 6.48
C ALA A 18 6.45 8.01 5.50
N LYS A 19 5.68 8.49 4.52
CA LYS A 19 5.28 7.70 3.37
C LYS A 19 5.06 8.60 2.17
N GLU A 20 5.78 8.35 1.06
CA GLU A 20 5.49 8.96 -0.26
C GLU A 20 5.29 10.48 -0.26
N GLY A 21 6.11 11.24 0.48
CA GLY A 21 5.97 12.71 0.60
C GLY A 21 4.92 13.19 1.62
N PHE A 22 4.39 12.28 2.43
CA PHE A 22 3.44 12.57 3.50
C PHE A 22 4.02 12.23 4.87
N ILE A 23 3.71 13.10 5.84
CA ILE A 23 3.82 12.79 7.27
C ILE A 23 2.51 12.13 7.69
N CYS A 24 2.57 10.90 8.16
CA CYS A 24 1.42 10.08 8.49
C CYS A 24 1.31 9.83 10.00
N ILE A 25 0.07 9.90 10.51
CA ILE A 25 -0.30 9.49 11.87
C ILE A 25 -1.02 8.16 11.79
N ALA A 26 -0.50 7.17 12.51
CA ALA A 26 -1.05 5.83 12.54
C ALA A 26 -2.07 5.60 13.66
N SER A 27 -2.83 4.53 13.48
CA SER A 27 -3.62 3.85 14.50
C SER A 27 -3.29 2.37 14.47
N ALA A 28 -3.89 1.59 15.39
CA ALA A 28 -3.70 0.15 15.44
C ALA A 28 -4.05 -0.57 14.12
N TYR A 29 -4.98 -0.03 13.32
CA TYR A 29 -5.48 -0.69 12.11
C TYR A 29 -5.25 0.09 10.81
N ILE A 30 -4.96 1.38 10.91
CA ILE A 30 -4.79 2.27 9.75
C ILE A 30 -3.49 3.04 9.95
N ASN A 31 -2.47 2.75 9.15
CA ASN A 31 -1.16 3.40 9.23
C ASN A 31 -1.23 4.88 8.79
N ASN A 32 -2.03 5.21 7.78
CA ASN A 32 -2.20 6.57 7.28
C ASN A 32 -3.55 7.18 7.68
N LEU A 33 -3.91 7.08 8.97
CA LEU A 33 -5.21 7.57 9.45
C LEU A 33 -5.38 9.07 9.19
N VAL A 34 -4.32 9.84 9.44
CA VAL A 34 -4.17 11.24 9.05
C VAL A 34 -2.87 11.37 8.27
N SER A 35 -2.90 12.06 7.13
CA SER A 35 -1.71 12.30 6.31
C SER A 35 -1.59 13.79 5.99
N LEU A 36 -0.42 14.37 6.23
CA LEU A 36 -0.06 15.74 5.90
C LEU A 36 0.89 15.73 4.71
N ASN A 37 0.49 16.34 3.60
CA ASN A 37 1.37 16.52 2.47
C ASN A 37 2.45 17.57 2.81
N VAL A 38 3.72 17.20 2.70
CA VAL A 38 4.84 18.05 3.15
C VAL A 38 4.92 19.37 2.38
N ASP A 39 4.71 19.33 1.07
CA ASP A 39 4.83 20.50 0.21
C ASP A 39 3.68 21.48 0.41
N THR A 40 2.45 21.00 0.30
CA THR A 40 1.23 21.81 0.31
C THR A 40 0.72 22.13 1.71
N GLY A 41 1.05 21.31 2.71
CA GLY A 41 0.46 21.39 4.06
C GLY A 41 -0.99 20.91 4.12
N HIS A 42 -1.52 20.28 3.07
CA HIS A 42 -2.89 19.77 3.05
C HIS A 42 -3.00 18.46 3.86
N LEU A 43 -4.08 18.35 4.65
CA LEU A 43 -4.42 17.13 5.38
C LEU A 43 -5.41 16.26 4.58
N SER A 44 -5.13 14.97 4.52
CA SER A 44 -6.07 13.94 4.06
C SER A 44 -6.34 12.92 5.16
N TYR A 45 -7.50 12.28 5.08
CA TYR A 45 -8.01 11.39 6.12
C TYR A 45 -8.47 10.07 5.51
N ALA A 46 -8.04 8.93 6.06
CA ALA A 46 -8.37 7.61 5.53
C ALA A 46 -9.87 7.30 5.58
N LEU A 47 -10.60 7.87 6.54
CA LEU A 47 -12.03 7.60 6.77
C LEU A 47 -12.96 8.64 6.11
N GLY A 48 -12.48 9.35 5.08
CA GLY A 48 -13.31 10.24 4.25
C GLY A 48 -13.70 11.56 4.91
N GLY A 49 -13.17 11.90 6.08
CA GLY A 49 -13.43 13.15 6.76
C GLY A 49 -12.55 13.37 7.98
N ARG A 50 -12.53 14.62 8.46
CA ARG A 50 -11.76 14.99 9.64
C ARG A 50 -12.24 14.18 10.85
N PRO A 51 -11.33 13.57 11.63
CA PRO A 51 -11.67 12.88 12.86
C PRO A 51 -12.44 13.78 13.82
N LYS A 52 -13.42 13.19 14.53
CA LYS A 52 -14.23 13.89 15.54
C LYS A 52 -13.78 13.63 16.97
N ASP A 53 -12.84 12.72 17.19
CA ASP A 53 -12.32 12.50 18.53
C ASP A 53 -11.33 13.61 18.91
N THR A 54 -11.35 13.96 20.19
CA THR A 54 -10.59 15.08 20.73
C THR A 54 -9.07 14.91 20.59
N GLU A 55 -8.57 13.68 20.61
CA GLU A 55 -7.13 13.40 20.50
C GLU A 55 -6.65 13.68 19.08
N LEU A 56 -7.29 13.07 18.07
CA LEU A 56 -6.92 13.29 16.67
C LEU A 56 -7.20 14.73 16.22
N GLU A 57 -8.22 15.40 16.75
CA GLU A 57 -8.47 16.80 16.43
C GLU A 57 -7.29 17.69 16.89
N LYS A 58 -6.73 17.44 18.08
CA LYS A 58 -5.53 18.13 18.57
C LYS A 58 -4.33 17.86 17.68
N ILE A 59 -4.14 16.61 17.29
CA ILE A 59 -3.04 16.22 16.38
C ILE A 59 -3.18 16.92 15.03
N CYS A 60 -4.40 16.94 14.46
CA CYS A 60 -4.67 17.64 13.21
C CYS A 60 -4.36 19.14 13.31
N LYS A 61 -4.77 19.80 14.40
CA LYS A 61 -4.44 21.22 14.64
C LYS A 61 -2.94 21.44 14.77
N GLY A 62 -2.23 20.53 15.45
CA GLY A 62 -0.77 20.55 15.56
C GLY A 62 -0.09 20.48 14.19
N LEU A 63 -0.52 19.53 13.36
CA LEU A 63 -0.03 19.38 11.99
C LEU A 63 -0.34 20.59 11.10
N GLU A 64 -1.55 21.15 11.19
CA GLU A 64 -1.95 22.36 10.45
C GLU A 64 -1.17 23.60 10.87
N SER A 65 -0.72 23.66 12.13
CA SER A 65 0.07 24.77 12.63
C SER A 65 1.53 24.77 12.15
N LEU A 66 1.99 23.66 11.54
CA LEU A 66 3.35 23.56 11.03
C LEU A 66 3.52 24.46 9.79
N THR A 67 4.46 25.39 9.89
CA THR A 67 4.97 26.17 8.75
C THR A 67 5.66 25.27 7.73
N LYS A 68 5.88 25.77 6.51
CA LYS A 68 6.59 25.01 5.46
C LYS A 68 8.01 24.65 5.90
N GLU A 69 8.68 25.57 6.57
CA GLU A 69 10.03 25.40 7.12
C GLU A 69 10.06 24.30 8.18
N GLN A 70 9.07 24.27 9.09
CA GLN A 70 8.95 23.21 10.09
C GLN A 70 8.65 21.85 9.46
N ARG A 71 7.75 21.79 8.47
CA ARG A 71 7.48 20.53 7.75
C ARG A 71 8.75 20.01 7.07
N ASN A 72 9.50 20.88 6.41
CA ASN A 72 10.78 20.53 5.78
C ASN A 72 11.84 20.10 6.79
N TYR A 73 11.90 20.74 7.96
CA TYR A 73 12.80 20.36 9.05
C TYR A 73 12.50 18.93 9.54
N PHE A 74 11.23 18.61 9.82
CA PHE A 74 10.88 17.27 10.25
C PHE A 74 11.09 16.24 9.13
N TRP A 75 10.71 16.56 7.90
CA TRP A 75 10.80 15.65 6.76
C TRP A 75 12.24 15.24 6.43
N ASN A 76 13.13 16.22 6.28
CA ASN A 76 14.50 15.99 5.80
C ASN A 76 15.50 15.66 6.92
N GLY A 77 15.11 15.80 8.19
CA GLY A 77 15.96 15.41 9.31
C GLY A 77 15.94 13.91 9.57
N SER A 78 16.83 13.45 10.45
CA SER A 78 16.85 12.10 11.02
C SER A 78 16.69 12.17 12.53
N ASP A 79 16.03 11.18 13.12
CA ASP A 79 15.97 11.03 14.57
C ASP A 79 17.32 10.61 15.16
N GLU A 80 17.57 10.97 16.42
CA GLU A 80 18.70 10.43 17.17
C GLU A 80 18.39 9.00 17.63
N ILE A 81 19.26 8.06 17.25
CA ILE A 81 19.16 6.64 17.62
C ILE A 81 20.19 6.32 18.70
N SER A 82 19.71 5.95 19.88
CA SER A 82 20.58 5.65 21.04
C SER A 82 21.16 4.24 21.02
N LYS A 83 20.41 3.26 20.48
CA LYS A 83 20.81 1.84 20.42
C LYS A 83 20.56 1.33 19.00
N PRO A 84 21.48 1.54 18.06
CA PRO A 84 21.26 1.18 16.67
C PRO A 84 21.11 -0.33 16.50
N ILE A 85 19.97 -0.73 15.95
CA ILE A 85 19.65 -2.08 15.49
C ILE A 85 19.55 -2.01 13.97
N THR A 86 20.37 -2.80 13.29
CA THR A 86 20.31 -2.90 11.83
C THR A 86 19.14 -3.79 11.42
N LEU A 87 18.34 -3.30 10.49
CA LEU A 87 17.26 -4.02 9.84
C LEU A 87 17.57 -4.24 8.37
N TYR A 88 17.13 -5.37 7.85
CA TYR A 88 17.18 -5.73 6.44
C TYR A 88 15.75 -5.79 5.89
N TYR A 89 15.55 -5.20 4.72
CA TYR A 89 14.30 -5.27 3.97
C TYR A 89 14.59 -5.31 2.47
N ALA A 90 13.62 -5.71 1.65
CA ALA A 90 13.72 -5.68 0.20
C ALA A 90 12.79 -4.61 -0.38
N ASP A 91 13.20 -3.95 -1.45
CA ASP A 91 12.30 -3.12 -2.25
C ASP A 91 11.45 -3.97 -3.21
N ASP A 92 10.54 -3.31 -3.95
CA ASP A 92 9.63 -3.99 -4.88
C ASP A 92 10.34 -4.74 -6.01
N GLN A 93 11.62 -4.43 -6.27
CA GLN A 93 12.46 -5.11 -7.26
C GLN A 93 13.23 -6.29 -6.66
N GLY A 94 13.22 -6.44 -5.33
CA GLY A 94 13.97 -7.45 -4.60
C GLY A 94 15.39 -7.04 -4.26
N ASP A 95 15.76 -5.76 -4.41
CA ASP A 95 17.05 -5.29 -3.94
C ASP A 95 17.05 -5.18 -2.42
N ILE A 96 18.03 -5.81 -1.78
CA ILE A 96 18.22 -5.75 -0.33
C ILE A 96 18.69 -4.35 0.06
N LYS A 97 17.99 -3.76 1.02
CA LYS A 97 18.32 -2.49 1.66
C LYS A 97 18.52 -2.71 3.15
N THR A 98 19.19 -1.74 3.77
CA THR A 98 19.36 -1.68 5.21
C THR A 98 18.72 -0.41 5.76
N ALA A 99 18.24 -0.50 6.99
CA ALA A 99 17.76 0.62 7.79
C ALA A 99 18.23 0.46 9.23
N ILE A 100 18.15 1.54 10.02
CA ILE A 100 18.52 1.50 11.43
C ILE A 100 17.30 1.85 12.29
N THR A 101 17.13 1.17 13.42
CA THR A 101 16.12 1.50 14.44
C THR A 101 16.70 1.43 15.85
N ASP A 102 15.92 1.81 16.85
CA ASP A 102 16.23 1.68 18.29
C ASP A 102 15.38 0.62 19.02
N SER A 103 14.32 0.11 18.39
CA SER A 103 13.44 -0.94 18.93
C SER A 103 12.74 -1.71 17.81
N LEU A 104 12.40 -2.97 18.09
CA LEU A 104 11.60 -3.85 17.22
C LEU A 104 10.13 -3.89 17.63
N ASP A 105 9.77 -3.27 18.75
CA ASP A 105 8.39 -3.23 19.23
C ASP A 105 7.49 -2.45 18.26
N PHE A 106 6.32 -2.98 17.97
CA PHE A 106 5.35 -2.27 17.12
C PHE A 106 4.45 -1.37 17.97
N PRO A 107 4.16 -0.13 17.53
CA PRO A 107 4.67 0.51 16.31
C PRO A 107 6.01 1.22 16.54
N ASN A 108 6.95 1.04 15.61
CA ASN A 108 8.20 1.81 15.56
C ASN A 108 8.60 2.14 14.12
N VAL A 109 9.58 3.03 13.96
CA VAL A 109 10.05 3.54 12.68
C VAL A 109 11.57 3.45 12.55
N THR A 110 12.05 3.36 11.32
CA THR A 110 13.46 3.44 10.95
C THR A 110 14.03 4.86 11.16
N ASP A 111 15.31 5.05 10.93
CA ASP A 111 16.06 6.31 11.03
C ASP A 111 15.62 7.37 10.02
N ASP A 112 15.12 6.94 8.86
CA ASP A 112 14.46 7.77 7.87
C ASP A 112 12.95 7.93 8.09
N GLY A 113 12.41 7.28 9.14
CA GLY A 113 11.03 7.45 9.60
C GLY A 113 10.02 6.56 8.88
N ILE A 114 10.44 5.49 8.21
CA ILE A 114 9.56 4.48 7.60
C ILE A 114 9.01 3.56 8.69
N LEU A 115 7.73 3.21 8.60
CA LEU A 115 7.08 2.33 9.58
C LEU A 115 7.60 0.89 9.44
N ILE A 116 8.04 0.32 10.56
CA ILE A 116 8.57 -1.04 10.63
C ILE A 116 7.42 -2.03 10.79
N TYR A 117 7.45 -3.12 10.02
CA TYR A 117 6.56 -4.26 10.19
C TYR A 117 7.35 -5.55 10.34
N SER A 118 6.84 -6.45 11.20
CA SER A 118 7.47 -7.74 11.51
C SER A 118 7.61 -8.68 10.33
N ASN A 119 6.85 -8.46 9.26
CA ASN A 119 6.86 -9.28 8.04
C ASN A 119 7.57 -8.62 6.85
N THR A 120 8.26 -7.49 7.06
CA THR A 120 8.98 -6.78 6.00
C THR A 120 10.38 -6.35 6.42
N HIS A 121 10.64 -6.23 7.72
CA HIS A 121 11.94 -5.85 8.27
C HIS A 121 12.45 -6.97 9.18
N PHE A 122 13.69 -7.40 8.94
CA PHE A 122 14.29 -8.55 9.62
C PHE A 122 15.64 -8.18 10.23
N GLU A 123 16.03 -8.84 11.32
CA GLU A 123 17.32 -8.60 11.97
C GLU A 123 18.49 -9.26 11.24
N SER A 124 18.21 -10.21 10.34
CA SER A 124 19.21 -10.87 9.52
C SER A 124 18.84 -10.90 8.03
N GLU A 125 19.85 -10.72 7.19
CA GLU A 125 19.71 -10.83 5.73
C GLU A 125 19.22 -12.23 5.31
N LYS A 126 19.63 -13.28 6.03
CA LYS A 126 19.17 -14.65 5.77
C LYS A 126 17.68 -14.80 6.02
N GLU A 127 17.14 -14.26 7.11
CA GLU A 127 15.70 -14.32 7.40
C GLU A 127 14.89 -13.56 6.36
N LEU A 128 15.37 -12.37 5.95
CA LEU A 128 14.78 -11.62 4.84
C LEU A 128 14.73 -12.48 3.57
N LEU A 129 15.86 -13.06 3.16
CA LEU A 129 15.95 -13.87 1.95
C LEU A 129 15.04 -15.10 2.02
N ASP A 130 15.03 -15.81 3.15
CA ASP A 130 14.15 -16.96 3.38
C ASP A 130 12.68 -16.54 3.28
N TYR A 131 12.30 -15.38 3.82
CA TYR A 131 10.94 -14.85 3.74
C TYR A 131 10.57 -14.45 2.31
N GLU A 132 11.37 -13.60 1.65
CA GLU A 132 11.09 -13.06 0.33
C GLU A 132 11.03 -14.16 -0.75
N ILE A 133 11.94 -15.14 -0.70
CA ILE A 133 11.92 -16.27 -1.64
C ILE A 133 10.62 -17.08 -1.46
N ASN A 134 10.20 -17.33 -0.23
CA ASN A 134 8.97 -18.07 0.04
C ASN A 134 7.73 -17.29 -0.36
N ASN A 135 7.69 -15.98 -0.07
CA ASN A 135 6.62 -15.09 -0.47
C ASN A 135 6.49 -15.03 -2.01
N ALA A 136 7.61 -14.88 -2.72
CA ALA A 136 7.66 -14.89 -4.18
C ALA A 136 7.18 -16.22 -4.78
N LYS A 137 7.60 -17.37 -4.21
CA LYS A 137 7.11 -18.69 -4.64
C LYS A 137 5.60 -18.83 -4.49
N LEU A 138 5.04 -18.36 -3.38
CA LEU A 138 3.59 -18.37 -3.13
C LEU A 138 2.86 -17.46 -4.13
N ALA A 139 3.37 -16.25 -4.36
CA ALA A 139 2.83 -15.33 -5.35
C ALA A 139 2.81 -15.94 -6.76
N ILE A 140 3.92 -16.55 -7.20
CA ILE A 140 3.99 -17.26 -8.50
C ILE A 140 2.95 -18.37 -8.59
N LYS A 141 2.80 -19.18 -7.53
CA LYS A 141 1.79 -20.26 -7.49
C LYS A 141 0.38 -19.69 -7.66
N TRP A 142 0.03 -18.64 -6.93
CA TRP A 142 -1.29 -18.00 -6.99
C TRP A 142 -1.54 -17.35 -8.35
N LEU A 143 -0.54 -16.66 -8.90
CA LEU A 143 -0.64 -16.03 -10.22
C LEU A 143 -0.83 -17.07 -11.33
N ASN A 144 -0.11 -18.19 -11.29
CA ASN A 144 -0.28 -19.29 -12.24
C ASN A 144 -1.69 -19.88 -12.19
N GLN A 145 -2.24 -20.06 -10.98
CA GLN A 145 -3.62 -20.51 -10.81
C GLN A 145 -4.60 -19.49 -11.41
N SER A 146 -4.43 -18.20 -11.10
CA SER A 146 -5.29 -17.14 -11.64
C SER A 146 -5.23 -17.07 -13.17
N VAL A 147 -4.05 -17.21 -13.78
CA VAL A 147 -3.88 -17.25 -15.23
C VAL A 147 -4.63 -18.44 -15.83
N SER A 148 -4.51 -19.62 -15.22
CA SER A 148 -5.20 -20.83 -15.68
C SER A 148 -6.72 -20.68 -15.64
N GLU A 149 -7.26 -20.13 -14.55
CA GLU A 149 -8.70 -19.87 -14.39
C GLU A 149 -9.21 -18.85 -15.42
N LYS A 150 -8.48 -17.74 -15.60
CA LYS A 150 -8.82 -16.72 -16.61
C LYS A 150 -8.77 -17.27 -18.03
N TYR A 151 -7.80 -18.15 -18.33
CA TYR A 151 -7.71 -18.79 -19.64
C TYR A 151 -8.90 -19.72 -19.91
N LYS A 152 -9.34 -20.50 -18.92
CA LYS A 152 -10.56 -21.32 -19.02
C LYS A 152 -11.80 -20.45 -19.30
N ALA A 153 -11.99 -19.38 -18.52
CA ALA A 153 -13.11 -18.45 -18.72
C ALA A 153 -13.09 -17.80 -20.11
N LEU A 154 -11.90 -17.48 -20.63
CA LEU A 154 -11.74 -16.96 -22.00
C LEU A 154 -12.16 -17.99 -23.05
N MET A 155 -11.77 -19.27 -22.89
CA MET A 155 -12.17 -20.33 -23.82
C MET A 155 -13.68 -20.55 -23.83
N GLU A 156 -14.31 -20.57 -22.66
CA GLU A 156 -15.77 -20.69 -22.52
C GLU A 156 -16.50 -19.52 -23.20
N SER A 157 -16.03 -18.29 -22.96
CA SER A 157 -16.57 -17.08 -23.61
C SER A 157 -16.42 -17.12 -25.13
N ARG A 158 -15.28 -17.61 -25.64
CA ARG A 158 -15.05 -17.78 -27.08
C ARG A 158 -15.96 -18.83 -27.70
N LYS A 159 -16.19 -19.94 -26.99
CA LYS A 159 -17.13 -20.98 -27.43
C LYS A 159 -18.54 -20.42 -27.54
N LEU A 160 -19.01 -19.73 -26.49
CA LEU A 160 -20.32 -19.10 -26.47
C LEU A 160 -20.48 -18.09 -27.62
N LEU A 161 -19.45 -17.26 -27.88
CA LEU A 161 -19.45 -16.35 -29.02
C LEU A 161 -19.58 -17.09 -30.36
N SER A 162 -18.84 -18.18 -30.54
CA SER A 162 -18.93 -19.02 -31.75
C SER A 162 -20.31 -19.63 -31.92
N ASP A 163 -20.89 -20.16 -30.84
CA ASP A 163 -22.22 -20.77 -30.85
C ASP A 163 -23.30 -19.74 -31.26
N HIS A 164 -23.21 -18.50 -30.74
CA HIS A 164 -24.11 -17.42 -31.15
C HIS A 164 -23.91 -16.98 -32.60
N LYS A 165 -22.67 -16.91 -33.10
CA LYS A 165 -22.41 -16.62 -34.52
C LYS A 165 -23.04 -17.68 -35.42
N TYR A 166 -22.87 -18.95 -35.08
CA TYR A 166 -23.47 -20.05 -35.84
C TYR A 166 -25.00 -20.03 -35.78
N LYS A 167 -25.57 -19.70 -34.61
CA LYS A 167 -27.01 -19.51 -34.45
C LYS A 167 -27.55 -18.41 -35.36
N ILE A 168 -26.87 -17.26 -35.44
CA ILE A 168 -27.25 -16.16 -36.35
C ILE A 168 -27.26 -16.66 -37.80
N TYR A 169 -26.17 -17.28 -38.25
CA TYR A 169 -26.08 -17.84 -39.62
C TYR A 169 -27.23 -18.79 -39.95
N LYS A 170 -27.58 -19.70 -39.02
CA LYS A 170 -28.71 -20.62 -39.19
C LYS A 170 -30.04 -19.89 -39.31
N LEU A 171 -30.28 -18.87 -38.47
CA LEU A 171 -31.51 -18.09 -38.50
C LEU A 171 -31.62 -17.26 -39.79
N GLU A 172 -30.51 -16.69 -40.27
CA GLU A 172 -30.46 -15.94 -41.53
C GLU A 172 -30.80 -16.83 -42.73
N LEU A 173 -30.25 -18.06 -42.79
CA LEU A 173 -30.63 -19.02 -43.84
C LEU A 173 -32.12 -19.37 -43.81
N SER A 174 -32.66 -19.70 -42.64
CA SER A 174 -34.08 -20.00 -42.51
C SER A 174 -34.97 -18.81 -42.87
N LEU A 175 -34.55 -17.58 -42.59
CA LEU A 175 -35.26 -16.38 -43.00
C LEU A 175 -35.31 -16.23 -44.52
N ILE A 176 -34.19 -16.49 -45.21
CA ILE A 176 -34.13 -16.48 -46.69
C ILE A 176 -35.11 -17.51 -47.27
N GLU A 177 -35.10 -18.74 -46.78
CA GLU A 177 -36.02 -19.80 -47.24
C GLU A 177 -37.49 -19.41 -47.07
N VAL A 178 -37.84 -18.77 -45.94
CA VAL A 178 -39.21 -18.27 -45.70
C VAL A 178 -39.58 -17.17 -46.70
N ILE A 179 -38.66 -16.25 -46.99
CA ILE A 179 -38.88 -15.17 -47.96
C ILE A 179 -39.05 -15.70 -49.38
N GLU A 180 -38.28 -16.71 -49.78
CA GLU A 180 -38.36 -17.31 -51.12
C GLU A 180 -39.65 -18.10 -51.33
N ASN A 181 -40.11 -18.86 -50.32
CA ASN A 181 -41.35 -19.63 -50.40
C ASN A 181 -42.63 -18.76 -50.33
N ALA A 182 -42.51 -17.48 -49.96
CA ALA A 182 -43.63 -16.55 -49.89
C ALA A 182 -43.85 -15.76 -51.21
N LYS A 183 -43.00 -15.98 -52.22
CA LYS A 183 -43.11 -15.38 -53.56
C LYS A 183 -43.78 -16.33 -54.54
#